data_AF-A0A7S2G445-F1
#
_entry.id   AF-A0A7S2G445-F1
#
_cell.length_a   1.000
_cell.length_b   1.000
_cell.length_c   1.000
_cell.angle_alpha   90.00
_cell.angle_beta   90.00
_cell.angle_gamma   90.00
#
_symmetry.space_group_name_H-M   'P 1'
#
loop_
_entity.id
_entity.type
_entity.pdbx_description
1 polymer ?
#
loop_
_entity_poly.entity_id
_entity_poly.type
_entity_poly.pdbx_seq_one_letter_code
_entity_poly.pdbx_strand_id
1 'polypeptide(L)'
;MNRKLFFIFSISVQTILKTSARSEFSRQMNFGTHRSHLAFMAATRACARPWYASGKFMRGGSVASLGTRATMTASAISPVAVNPALKFTSLPAVEITPSSQLPKEWRGEHLVVPVYVSKPDEENPEDSPSAELGTSALEIDAELDGAVRDLADQDLKAGASITVHLGRGSPVRLLSVVGIDKDEVDYAGMGSTLAELATKNLKCSNMGVVMPTATVDPTKVDAFVQGMIGSMYSDNRYRTGTNIQKTPSLSAVHLLGCTDGSEDDVTEAVKRARGIMSGVSLCKDLVNAPANVVTPQSMAQTAEDIAKEHGMEVEILEQSEVEAMGMGAYMGVAMGSLDPPKFIHLTYRAKQDGPVKKKMAIVGKGLTFDSGGYNLKAGAGSMIEMMKFDMGGSGVTLGTAKAIGMLQPADLEVHFIIAACENMISDRAMRPGDILTASNGKTIEVKNTDAEGRLTLADALVFAENLEVDAIVDLATLTGACIVALGNGYAGLFSGDDDLAKALEASGEETKDLVWRMPMPASYDEQIKSKIADLQNIGGKGGGAITAALFLKHFVKKTPWAHIDIAGPVWDDAKGGATGFGVRLMTDWLLKSRQL
;
A
#
# COMPACT_ATOMS: atom_id res chain seq x y z
N MET A 1 40.38 4.27 48.60
CA MET A 1 39.66 3.43 49.59
C MET A 1 38.69 2.54 48.84
N ASN A 2 38.92 1.21 48.91
CA ASN A 2 38.10 0.01 48.60
C ASN A 2 37.20 0.06 47.35
N ARG A 3 37.35 -0.71 46.25
CA ARG A 3 37.86 -2.06 45.93
C ARG A 3 37.27 -3.23 46.72
N LYS A 4 36.80 -4.24 45.94
CA LYS A 4 36.38 -5.63 46.25
C LYS A 4 34.86 -5.81 46.42
N LEU A 5 34.18 -6.82 45.83
CA LEU A 5 34.60 -8.21 45.65
C LEU A 5 33.80 -8.88 44.49
N PHE A 6 34.52 -9.67 43.69
CA PHE A 6 34.03 -10.73 42.80
C PHE A 6 33.58 -11.95 43.63
N PHE A 7 32.77 -12.85 43.03
CA PHE A 7 32.93 -14.33 42.95
C PHE A 7 31.74 -15.26 43.33
N ILE A 8 31.44 -16.16 42.36
CA ILE A 8 30.99 -17.58 42.42
C ILE A 8 29.53 -17.88 42.82
N PHE A 9 28.76 -18.50 41.90
CA PHE A 9 28.37 -19.92 42.03
C PHE A 9 27.97 -20.52 40.67
N SER A 10 28.55 -21.68 40.37
CA SER A 10 28.33 -22.51 39.20
C SER A 10 27.92 -23.91 39.67
N ILE A 11 26.80 -24.39 39.12
CA ILE A 11 26.54 -25.77 38.67
C ILE A 11 26.33 -26.90 39.74
N SER A 12 25.14 -27.52 39.63
CA SER A 12 24.86 -28.99 39.49
C SER A 12 24.15 -29.77 40.61
N VAL A 13 22.93 -30.27 40.32
CA VAL A 13 22.59 -31.68 39.99
C VAL A 13 21.12 -32.03 40.35
N GLN A 14 20.49 -32.72 39.40
CA GLN A 14 19.19 -33.40 39.34
C GLN A 14 18.81 -34.28 40.55
N THR A 15 17.49 -34.42 40.78
CA THR A 15 16.71 -35.68 40.66
C THR A 15 15.49 -35.63 41.60
N ILE A 16 14.28 -35.83 41.08
CA ILE A 16 13.20 -36.66 41.67
C ILE A 16 12.16 -36.92 40.56
N LEU A 17 11.93 -38.21 40.28
CA LEU A 17 10.93 -38.76 39.38
C LEU A 17 9.82 -39.47 40.20
N LYS A 18 8.57 -39.30 39.72
CA LYS A 18 7.47 -40.29 39.61
C LYS A 18 6.95 -41.06 40.84
N THR A 19 5.62 -40.98 41.04
CA THR A 19 4.59 -42.06 40.90
C THR A 19 3.20 -41.44 41.19
N SER A 20 2.19 -41.42 40.31
CA SER A 20 1.34 -42.47 39.68
C SER A 20 0.10 -42.89 40.50
N ALA A 21 -1.12 -42.60 39.99
CA ALA A 21 -2.31 -43.49 39.89
C ALA A 21 -3.54 -42.68 39.42
N ARG A 22 -4.11 -42.89 38.22
CA ARG A 22 -5.16 -43.88 37.81
C ARG A 22 -6.59 -43.55 38.28
N SER A 23 -7.48 -43.22 37.31
CA SER A 23 -8.84 -43.78 37.23
C SER A 23 -9.42 -43.64 35.81
N GLU A 24 -9.70 -44.78 35.17
CA GLU A 24 -10.63 -44.92 34.04
C GLU A 24 -12.08 -44.87 34.56
N PHE A 25 -13.01 -44.33 33.78
CA PHE A 25 -14.34 -44.95 33.58
C PHE A 25 -15.02 -44.42 32.30
N SER A 26 -15.89 -45.25 31.75
CA SER A 26 -16.25 -45.38 30.34
C SER A 26 -17.69 -44.93 30.04
N ARG A 27 -17.99 -44.79 28.73
CA ARG A 27 -19.31 -44.81 28.03
C ARG A 27 -20.19 -43.54 28.02
N GLN A 28 -20.41 -43.02 26.81
CA GLN A 28 -21.67 -43.23 26.06
C GLN A 28 -21.52 -42.87 24.57
N MET A 29 -21.68 -43.87 23.70
CA MET A 29 -22.08 -43.68 22.30
C MET A 29 -23.60 -43.49 22.26
N ASN A 30 -24.10 -42.65 21.36
CA ASN A 30 -25.42 -42.86 20.78
C ASN A 30 -25.45 -42.55 19.28
N PHE A 31 -26.09 -43.49 18.58
CA PHE A 31 -26.29 -43.59 17.14
C PHE A 31 -27.47 -42.74 16.65
N GLY A 32 -27.41 -42.35 15.38
CA GLY A 32 -28.56 -41.91 14.56
C GLY A 32 -28.12 -41.67 13.12
N THR A 33 -27.76 -42.71 12.36
CA THR A 33 -28.57 -43.29 11.25
C THR A 33 -29.16 -42.29 10.25
N HIS A 34 -28.57 -42.22 9.05
CA HIS A 34 -29.31 -42.35 7.78
C HIS A 34 -28.41 -42.93 6.67
N ARG A 35 -28.71 -44.17 6.26
CA ARG A 35 -28.40 -44.75 4.93
C ARG A 35 -29.38 -44.14 3.92
N SER A 36 -29.07 -43.87 2.65
CA SER A 36 -28.87 -44.79 1.50
C SER A 36 -28.57 -43.87 0.29
N HIS A 37 -27.80 -44.16 -0.77
CA HIS A 37 -27.68 -45.36 -1.59
C HIS A 37 -26.35 -45.35 -2.38
N LEU A 38 -25.76 -46.55 -2.52
CA LEU A 38 -24.71 -46.94 -3.47
C LEU A 38 -25.26 -47.06 -4.90
N ALA A 39 -24.37 -46.84 -5.88
CA ALA A 39 -23.93 -47.78 -6.95
C ALA A 39 -23.53 -46.94 -8.19
N PHE A 40 -22.40 -47.13 -8.88
CA PHE A 40 -21.85 -48.37 -9.43
C PHE A 40 -20.34 -48.17 -9.72
N MET A 41 -19.56 -49.24 -9.59
CA MET A 41 -18.12 -49.28 -9.88
C MET A 41 -17.86 -50.21 -11.08
N ALA A 42 -16.77 -49.89 -11.80
CA ALA A 42 -15.89 -50.77 -12.58
C ALA A 42 -16.26 -51.18 -14.02
N ALA A 43 -15.38 -50.84 -14.97
CA ALA A 43 -14.70 -51.80 -15.86
C ALA A 43 -13.56 -51.17 -16.70
N THR A 44 -12.33 -51.44 -16.25
CA THR A 44 -11.14 -51.91 -17.02
C THR A 44 -10.72 -51.36 -18.40
N ARG A 45 -9.46 -50.89 -18.39
CA ARG A 45 -8.28 -51.27 -19.22
C ARG A 45 -8.19 -50.90 -20.72
N ALA A 46 -7.08 -50.20 -20.99
CA ALA A 46 -6.09 -50.40 -22.05
C ALA A 46 -6.46 -50.10 -23.51
N CYS A 47 -5.79 -49.09 -24.08
CA CYS A 47 -4.76 -49.33 -25.11
C CYS A 47 -4.07 -48.01 -25.52
N ALA A 48 -2.74 -48.01 -25.42
CA ALA A 48 -1.88 -47.03 -26.06
C ALA A 48 -1.35 -47.63 -27.38
N ARG A 49 -1.38 -46.88 -28.48
CA ARG A 49 -0.25 -46.61 -29.42
C ARG A 49 -0.72 -46.18 -30.84
N PRO A 50 0.18 -45.50 -31.60
CA PRO A 50 -0.14 -44.45 -32.56
C PRO A 50 -0.11 -44.94 -34.01
N TRP A 51 -0.66 -44.15 -34.95
CA TRP A 51 -0.50 -44.41 -36.38
C TRP A 51 0.07 -43.23 -37.15
N TYR A 52 1.22 -43.50 -37.77
CA TYR A 52 1.87 -42.75 -38.83
C TYR A 52 1.18 -43.00 -40.18
N ALA A 53 1.50 -42.12 -41.13
CA ALA A 53 1.00 -42.00 -42.49
C ALA A 53 1.02 -43.27 -43.37
N SER A 54 0.05 -43.34 -44.29
CA SER A 54 0.29 -43.83 -45.66
C SER A 54 -0.83 -43.38 -46.60
N GLY A 55 -0.49 -42.66 -47.66
CA GLY A 55 -1.41 -42.30 -48.73
C GLY A 55 -1.67 -43.44 -49.70
N LYS A 56 -2.80 -43.40 -50.39
CA LYS A 56 -3.00 -43.97 -51.72
C LYS A 56 -4.18 -43.30 -52.42
N PHE A 57 -3.89 -42.73 -53.59
CA PHE A 57 -4.83 -42.23 -54.59
C PHE A 57 -5.72 -43.36 -55.14
N MET A 58 -7.01 -43.09 -55.32
CA MET A 58 -7.79 -43.54 -56.48
C MET A 58 -8.97 -42.61 -56.76
N ARG A 59 -9.25 -42.44 -58.05
CA ARG A 59 -10.13 -41.46 -58.69
C ARG A 59 -11.61 -41.79 -58.57
N GLY A 60 -12.45 -40.76 -58.68
CA GLY A 60 -13.72 -40.81 -59.41
C GLY A 60 -14.97 -40.61 -58.55
N GLY A 61 -15.61 -39.44 -58.70
CA GLY A 61 -16.93 -39.17 -58.12
C GLY A 61 -17.22 -37.69 -58.02
N SER A 62 -17.72 -37.11 -59.13
CA SER A 62 -18.26 -35.76 -59.15
C SER A 62 -19.53 -35.72 -58.28
N VAL A 63 -19.47 -35.00 -57.17
CA VAL A 63 -20.66 -34.59 -56.41
C VAL A 63 -20.53 -33.10 -56.16
N ALA A 64 -21.38 -32.34 -56.84
CA ALA A 64 -21.58 -30.92 -56.58
C ALA A 64 -22.09 -30.76 -55.14
N SER A 65 -21.31 -30.09 -54.29
CA SER A 65 -21.77 -29.59 -53.00
C SER A 65 -21.59 -28.08 -52.98
N LEU A 66 -22.67 -27.39 -52.64
CA LEU A 66 -22.73 -25.94 -52.51
C LEU A 66 -21.70 -25.48 -51.48
N GLY A 67 -20.66 -24.80 -51.93
CA GLY A 67 -19.71 -24.12 -51.07
C GLY A 67 -20.32 -22.84 -50.53
N THR A 68 -21.01 -22.90 -49.39
CA THR A 68 -21.21 -21.72 -48.55
C THR A 68 -19.88 -21.48 -47.83
N ARG A 69 -18.99 -20.68 -48.43
CA ARG A 69 -17.83 -20.12 -47.72
C ARG A 69 -18.35 -19.15 -46.67
N ALA A 70 -18.60 -19.66 -45.47
CA ALA A 70 -18.61 -18.82 -44.28
C ALA A 70 -17.15 -18.38 -44.06
N THR A 71 -16.80 -17.21 -44.61
CA THR A 71 -15.66 -16.44 -44.13
C THR A 71 -15.95 -16.10 -42.67
N MET A 72 -15.44 -16.94 -41.75
CA MET A 72 -15.25 -16.50 -40.38
C MET A 72 -14.16 -15.44 -40.43
N THR A 73 -14.59 -14.19 -40.50
CA THR A 73 -13.75 -13.07 -40.08
C THR A 73 -13.34 -13.39 -38.66
N ALA A 74 -12.04 -13.60 -38.44
CA ALA A 74 -11.47 -13.55 -37.11
C ALA A 74 -11.85 -12.16 -36.57
N SER A 75 -12.88 -12.10 -35.73
CA SER A 75 -13.10 -10.94 -34.89
C SER A 75 -11.84 -10.88 -34.06
N ALA A 76 -10.96 -9.93 -34.39
CA ALA A 76 -9.88 -9.56 -33.51
C ALA A 76 -10.52 -9.36 -32.15
N ILE A 77 -10.18 -10.20 -31.18
CA ILE A 77 -10.48 -9.94 -29.78
C ILE A 77 -9.77 -8.62 -29.53
N SER A 78 -10.52 -7.53 -29.64
CA SER A 78 -9.99 -6.23 -29.23
C SER A 78 -9.64 -6.42 -27.77
N PRO A 79 -8.39 -6.16 -27.36
CA PRO A 79 -8.12 -5.98 -25.94
C PRO A 79 -9.17 -4.97 -25.46
N VAL A 80 -9.77 -5.24 -24.29
CA VAL A 80 -10.76 -4.34 -23.67
C VAL A 80 -10.25 -2.92 -23.91
N ALA A 81 -10.98 -2.15 -24.72
CA ALA A 81 -10.55 -0.81 -25.08
C ALA A 81 -10.35 -0.06 -23.77
N VAL A 82 -9.08 0.19 -23.42
CA VAL A 82 -8.74 0.95 -22.23
C VAL A 82 -9.31 2.32 -22.49
N ASN A 83 -10.30 2.70 -21.67
CA ASN A 83 -10.95 3.98 -21.81
C ASN A 83 -9.87 5.07 -21.69
N PRO A 84 -9.57 5.86 -22.74
CA PRO A 84 -8.52 6.88 -22.69
C PRO A 84 -8.84 8.03 -21.71
N ALA A 85 -9.99 7.97 -21.03
CA ALA A 85 -10.43 8.91 -19.99
C ALA A 85 -10.38 8.32 -18.55
N LEU A 86 -9.61 7.25 -18.30
CA LEU A 86 -9.45 6.70 -16.94
C LEU A 86 -8.58 7.64 -16.09
N LYS A 87 -9.23 8.61 -15.43
CA LYS A 87 -8.58 9.49 -14.46
C LYS A 87 -8.44 8.79 -13.11
N PHE A 88 -7.23 8.77 -12.57
CA PHE A 88 -6.95 8.28 -11.21
C PHE A 88 -7.33 9.35 -10.18
N THR A 89 -8.61 9.34 -9.77
CA THR A 89 -9.20 10.38 -8.92
C THR A 89 -10.12 9.79 -7.85
N SER A 90 -9.74 8.66 -7.23
CA SER A 90 -10.57 8.01 -6.19
C SER A 90 -10.64 8.77 -4.85
N LEU A 91 -10.28 10.06 -4.81
CA LEU A 91 -10.42 10.88 -3.60
C LEU A 91 -11.91 11.25 -3.41
N PRO A 92 -12.52 10.94 -2.26
CA PRO A 92 -13.88 11.34 -1.95
C PRO A 92 -14.10 12.86 -2.06
N ALA A 93 -15.20 13.25 -2.72
CA ALA A 93 -15.60 14.64 -2.92
C ALA A 93 -16.32 15.26 -1.70
N VAL A 94 -16.16 14.67 -0.51
CA VAL A 94 -16.76 15.19 0.73
C VAL A 94 -16.04 16.45 1.19
N GLU A 95 -16.79 17.50 1.48
CA GLU A 95 -16.30 18.73 2.11
C GLU A 95 -16.21 18.52 3.62
N ILE A 96 -15.09 18.90 4.23
CA ILE A 96 -14.86 18.76 5.67
C ILE A 96 -14.46 20.14 6.20
N THR A 97 -15.24 20.70 7.11
CA THR A 97 -15.02 22.06 7.61
C THR A 97 -15.11 22.13 9.13
N PRO A 98 -14.31 22.99 9.78
CA PRO A 98 -14.60 23.38 11.16
C PRO A 98 -15.95 24.08 11.24
N SER A 99 -16.61 23.97 12.38
CA SER A 99 -17.84 24.71 12.66
C SER A 99 -17.72 25.43 14.00
N SER A 100 -18.08 26.72 14.01
CA SER A 100 -18.23 27.54 15.21
C SER A 100 -19.52 27.25 15.98
N GLN A 101 -20.41 26.42 15.44
CA GLN A 101 -21.65 26.05 16.10
C GLN A 101 -21.36 25.13 17.29
N LEU A 102 -21.98 25.42 18.44
CA LEU A 102 -21.86 24.54 19.60
C LEU A 102 -22.49 23.17 19.28
N PRO A 103 -21.91 22.06 19.77
CA PRO A 103 -22.44 20.72 19.50
C PRO A 103 -23.94 20.55 19.77
N LYS A 104 -24.45 21.09 20.88
CA LYS A 104 -25.89 21.06 21.25
C LYS A 104 -26.80 21.90 20.34
N GLU A 105 -26.24 22.91 19.68
CA GLU A 105 -26.98 23.82 18.82
C GLU A 105 -27.10 23.27 17.40
N TRP A 106 -26.36 22.22 17.04
CA TRP A 106 -26.38 21.62 15.71
C TRP A 106 -27.80 21.28 15.24
N ARG A 107 -28.10 21.65 13.99
CA ARG A 107 -29.36 21.34 13.31
C ARG A 107 -29.00 20.74 11.95
N GLY A 108 -29.36 19.48 11.71
CA GLY A 108 -28.90 18.78 10.51
C GLY A 108 -29.48 17.40 10.33
N GLU A 109 -29.09 16.72 9.25
CA GLU A 109 -29.59 15.40 8.93
C GLU A 109 -29.03 14.31 9.84
N HIS A 110 -27.78 14.46 10.31
CA HIS A 110 -27.10 13.47 11.13
C HIS A 110 -26.13 14.14 12.10
N LEU A 111 -26.22 13.79 13.37
CA LEU A 111 -25.28 14.14 14.43
C LEU A 111 -24.55 12.89 14.92
N VAL A 112 -23.22 12.96 14.99
CA VAL A 112 -22.36 11.88 15.50
C VAL A 112 -21.67 12.33 16.77
N VAL A 113 -21.88 11.57 17.84
CA VAL A 113 -21.41 11.88 19.19
C VAL A 113 -20.47 10.77 19.67
N PRO A 114 -19.20 11.08 20.01
CA PRO A 114 -18.31 10.10 20.62
C PRO A 114 -18.70 9.89 22.09
N VAL A 115 -18.63 8.64 22.54
CA VAL A 115 -18.85 8.23 23.93
C VAL A 115 -17.68 7.37 24.39
N TYR A 116 -17.14 7.66 25.57
CA TYR A 116 -15.99 6.95 26.12
C TYR A 116 -16.41 5.58 26.62
N VAL A 117 -15.71 4.52 26.21
CA VAL A 117 -15.98 3.14 26.59
C VAL A 117 -14.75 2.63 27.33
N SER A 118 -14.97 2.11 28.53
CA SER A 118 -13.91 1.47 29.31
C SER A 118 -13.68 0.03 28.82
N LYS A 119 -12.44 -0.45 28.86
CA LYS A 119 -12.16 -1.88 28.64
C LYS A 119 -12.81 -2.71 29.77
N PRO A 120 -13.21 -3.97 29.50
CA PRO A 120 -13.56 -4.89 30.57
C PRO A 120 -12.36 -5.04 31.52
N ASP A 121 -12.60 -5.00 32.83
CA ASP A 121 -11.54 -5.16 33.82
C ASP A 121 -10.93 -6.57 33.70
N GLU A 122 -9.63 -6.68 33.43
CA GLU A 122 -8.94 -7.96 33.26
C GLU A 122 -8.93 -8.77 34.57
N GLU A 123 -8.95 -8.09 35.72
CA GLU A 123 -9.00 -8.74 37.04
C GLU A 123 -10.43 -9.11 37.45
N ASN A 124 -11.44 -8.48 36.84
CA ASN A 124 -12.85 -8.66 37.18
C ASN A 124 -13.75 -8.69 35.92
N PRO A 125 -13.69 -9.76 35.10
CA PRO A 125 -14.38 -9.84 33.80
C PRO A 125 -15.92 -9.86 33.87
N GLU A 126 -16.51 -9.83 35.07
CA GLU A 126 -17.95 -9.64 35.29
C GLU A 126 -18.37 -8.15 35.29
N ASP A 127 -17.43 -7.22 35.43
CA ASP A 127 -17.70 -5.79 35.27
C ASP A 127 -17.97 -5.48 33.79
N SER A 128 -19.21 -5.13 33.49
CA SER A 128 -19.62 -4.78 32.13
C SER A 128 -18.92 -3.49 31.69
N PRO A 129 -18.43 -3.39 30.44
CA PRO A 129 -17.85 -2.14 29.95
C PRO A 129 -18.86 -1.01 30.14
N SER A 130 -18.48 0.00 30.92
CA SER A 130 -19.35 1.16 31.17
C SER A 130 -19.06 2.25 30.15
N ALA A 131 -20.10 2.74 29.50
CA ALA A 131 -20.04 3.91 28.65
C ALA A 131 -20.16 5.20 29.49
N GLU A 132 -19.28 6.17 29.25
CA GLU A 132 -19.23 7.45 29.94
C GLU A 132 -19.38 8.59 28.93
N LEU A 133 -20.36 9.47 29.17
CA LEU A 133 -20.60 10.63 28.33
C LEU A 133 -19.65 11.77 28.73
N GLY A 134 -18.86 12.25 27.77
CA GLY A 134 -18.08 13.48 27.95
C GLY A 134 -18.95 14.74 28.02
N THR A 135 -18.35 15.90 28.33
CA THR A 135 -19.08 17.17 28.53
C THR A 135 -20.02 17.53 27.38
N SER A 136 -19.53 17.50 26.13
CA SER A 136 -20.37 17.82 24.96
C SER A 136 -21.46 16.76 24.73
N ALA A 137 -21.19 15.49 25.02
CA ALA A 137 -22.17 14.42 24.93
C ALA A 137 -23.28 14.60 25.97
N LEU A 138 -22.96 15.01 27.21
CA LEU A 138 -23.93 15.33 28.26
C LEU A 138 -24.83 16.51 27.89
N GLU A 139 -24.27 17.56 27.29
CA GLU A 139 -25.06 18.71 26.82
C GLU A 139 -26.03 18.32 25.69
N ILE A 140 -25.58 17.48 24.77
CA ILE A 140 -26.44 16.96 23.68
C ILE A 140 -27.49 16.01 24.24
N ASP A 141 -27.14 15.13 25.18
CA ASP A 141 -28.05 14.18 25.83
C ASP A 141 -29.23 14.91 26.49
N ALA A 142 -28.96 16.04 27.14
CA ALA A 142 -30.00 16.89 27.74
C ALA A 142 -30.93 17.54 26.71
N GLU A 143 -30.41 17.97 25.56
CA GLU A 143 -31.21 18.55 24.46
C GLU A 143 -32.02 17.49 23.70
N LEU A 144 -31.57 16.22 23.72
CA LEU A 144 -32.18 15.09 23.02
C LEU A 144 -32.91 14.12 23.97
N ASP A 145 -33.37 14.60 25.13
CA ASP A 145 -34.18 13.86 26.09
C ASP A 145 -33.59 12.49 26.52
N GLY A 146 -32.26 12.39 26.67
CA GLY A 146 -31.57 11.17 27.11
C GLY A 146 -31.17 10.19 26.01
N ALA A 147 -31.40 10.54 24.74
CA ALA A 147 -31.17 9.62 23.61
C ALA A 147 -29.70 9.19 23.42
N VAL A 148 -28.72 10.00 23.84
CA VAL A 148 -27.30 9.62 23.71
C VAL A 148 -26.98 8.51 24.70
N ARG A 149 -27.45 8.64 25.95
CA ARG A 149 -27.28 7.63 26.99
C ARG A 149 -27.99 6.33 26.65
N ASP A 150 -29.23 6.41 26.17
CA ASP A 150 -30.00 5.23 25.75
C ASP A 150 -29.30 4.41 24.65
N LEU A 151 -28.51 5.06 23.78
CA LEU A 151 -27.69 4.38 22.78
C LEU A 151 -26.39 3.84 23.36
N ALA A 152 -25.76 4.59 24.26
CA ALA A 152 -24.52 4.19 24.93
C ALA A 152 -24.71 2.91 25.77
N ASP A 153 -25.86 2.74 26.41
CA ASP A 153 -26.20 1.60 27.26
C ASP A 153 -26.48 0.29 26.46
N GLN A 154 -26.49 0.34 25.12
CA GLN A 154 -26.74 -0.83 24.25
C GLN A 154 -25.49 -1.66 23.92
N ASP A 155 -24.62 -1.92 24.91
CA ASP A 155 -23.35 -2.65 24.74
C ASP A 155 -22.44 -2.04 23.66
N LEU A 156 -22.28 -0.70 23.69
CA LEU A 156 -21.41 0.02 22.77
C LEU A 156 -19.94 -0.33 23.04
N LYS A 157 -19.22 -0.74 21.98
CA LYS A 157 -17.79 -1.07 22.03
C LYS A 157 -16.95 0.01 21.39
N ALA A 158 -15.69 0.13 21.82
CA ALA A 158 -14.71 0.98 21.15
C ALA A 158 -14.60 0.61 19.66
N GLY A 159 -14.62 1.61 18.78
CA GLY A 159 -14.63 1.46 17.32
C GLY A 159 -15.98 1.11 16.70
N ALA A 160 -16.99 0.75 17.51
CA ALA A 160 -18.34 0.46 17.04
C ALA A 160 -19.22 1.72 17.02
N SER A 161 -20.32 1.66 16.27
CA SER A 161 -21.32 2.71 16.23
C SER A 161 -22.75 2.17 16.27
N ILE A 162 -23.63 2.92 16.92
CA ILE A 162 -25.07 2.64 16.98
C ILE A 162 -25.80 3.88 16.46
N THR A 163 -26.80 3.68 15.61
CA THR A 163 -27.53 4.77 14.92
C THR A 163 -29.02 4.62 15.08
N VAL A 164 -29.71 5.72 15.38
CA VAL A 164 -31.17 5.80 15.48
C VAL A 164 -31.73 6.97 14.69
N HIS A 165 -32.98 6.83 14.24
CA HIS A 165 -33.76 7.95 13.72
C HIS A 165 -34.50 8.63 14.86
N LEU A 166 -34.35 9.94 14.98
CA LEU A 166 -35.12 10.72 15.93
C LEU A 166 -36.45 11.15 15.33
N GLY A 167 -37.45 11.34 16.20
CA GLY A 167 -38.83 11.63 15.82
C GLY A 167 -39.01 12.99 15.14
N ARG A 168 -40.18 13.19 14.52
CA ARG A 168 -40.56 14.49 13.93
C ARG A 168 -40.62 15.55 15.03
N GLY A 169 -39.78 16.58 14.92
CA GLY A 169 -39.65 17.66 15.91
C GLY A 169 -38.27 17.72 16.58
N SER A 170 -37.47 16.67 16.47
CA SER A 170 -36.06 16.68 16.89
C SER A 170 -35.24 17.68 16.06
N PRO A 171 -34.26 18.38 16.66
CA PRO A 171 -33.33 19.25 15.95
C PRO A 171 -32.45 18.52 14.92
N VAL A 172 -32.28 17.20 15.08
CA VAL A 172 -31.50 16.34 14.17
C VAL A 172 -32.31 15.10 13.78
N ARG A 173 -32.18 14.64 12.52
CA ARG A 173 -32.94 13.49 12.01
C ARG A 173 -32.34 12.15 12.42
N LEU A 174 -31.02 12.03 12.37
CA LEU A 174 -30.26 10.84 12.76
C LEU A 174 -29.31 11.19 13.90
N LEU A 175 -29.23 10.30 14.89
CA LEU A 175 -28.21 10.34 15.93
C LEU A 175 -27.38 9.06 15.84
N SER A 176 -26.07 9.19 15.75
CA SER A 176 -25.14 8.08 15.96
C SER A 176 -24.28 8.33 17.18
N VAL A 177 -24.07 7.27 17.96
CA VAL A 177 -23.06 7.23 19.00
C VAL A 177 -21.90 6.35 18.52
N VAL A 178 -20.67 6.84 18.68
CA VAL A 178 -19.44 6.10 18.35
C VAL A 178 -18.69 5.83 19.65
N GLY A 179 -18.37 4.56 19.90
CA GLY A 179 -17.57 4.18 21.06
C GLY A 179 -16.10 4.52 20.82
N ILE A 180 -15.49 5.28 21.72
CA ILE A 180 -14.06 5.59 21.72
C ILE A 180 -13.42 5.07 23.01
N ASP A 181 -12.17 4.61 22.94
CA ASP A 181 -11.45 4.13 24.12
C ASP A 181 -11.22 5.31 25.10
N LYS A 182 -11.49 5.06 26.38
CA LYS A 182 -11.40 6.06 27.46
C LYS A 182 -9.96 6.47 27.75
N ASP A 183 -8.99 5.58 27.60
CA ASP A 183 -7.59 5.80 27.95
C ASP A 183 -6.81 6.40 26.78
N GLU A 184 -7.11 5.96 25.56
CA GLU A 184 -6.43 6.42 24.35
C GLU A 184 -7.36 6.47 23.14
N VAL A 185 -7.73 7.68 22.71
CA VAL A 185 -8.64 7.85 21.57
C VAL A 185 -7.92 7.60 20.24
N ASP A 186 -8.34 6.56 19.51
CA ASP A 186 -7.95 6.33 18.12
C ASP A 186 -8.77 7.23 17.16
N TYR A 187 -8.25 8.41 16.86
CA TYR A 187 -8.89 9.37 15.96
C TYR A 187 -9.04 8.84 14.53
N ALA A 188 -8.06 8.08 14.02
CA ALA A 188 -8.11 7.51 12.67
C ALA A 188 -9.17 6.39 12.58
N GLY A 189 -9.27 5.56 13.62
CA GLY A 189 -10.33 4.58 13.79
C GLY A 189 -11.72 5.23 13.86
N MET A 190 -11.86 6.30 14.66
CA MET A 190 -13.11 7.08 14.71
C MET A 190 -13.51 7.63 13.34
N GLY A 191 -12.56 8.19 12.58
CA GLY A 191 -12.80 8.63 11.21
C GLY A 191 -13.24 7.48 10.30
N SER A 192 -12.65 6.30 10.46
CA SER A 192 -13.02 5.09 9.71
C SER A 192 -14.45 4.64 10.02
N THR A 193 -14.84 4.59 11.30
CA THR A 193 -16.22 4.30 11.72
C THR A 193 -17.21 5.32 11.12
N LEU A 194 -16.80 6.59 10.98
CA LEU A 194 -17.63 7.61 10.34
C LEU A 194 -17.85 7.35 8.84
N ALA A 195 -16.81 6.95 8.12
CA ALA A 195 -16.90 6.56 6.72
C ALA A 195 -17.87 5.38 6.53
N GLU A 196 -17.85 4.41 7.44
CA GLU A 196 -18.81 3.30 7.44
C GLU A 196 -20.25 3.78 7.64
N LEU A 197 -20.49 4.71 8.56
CA LEU A 197 -21.80 5.32 8.75
C LEU A 197 -22.28 6.03 7.48
N ALA A 198 -21.38 6.75 6.81
CA ALA A 198 -21.67 7.45 5.56
C ALA A 198 -22.03 6.48 4.41
N THR A 199 -21.39 5.30 4.37
CA THR A 199 -21.58 4.29 3.32
C THR A 199 -22.80 3.39 3.54
N LYS A 200 -23.35 3.29 4.77
CA LYS A 200 -24.56 2.50 5.12
C LYS A 200 -25.88 2.99 4.48
N ASN A 201 -25.81 3.86 3.47
CA ASN A 201 -26.96 4.37 2.70
C ASN A 201 -28.06 4.99 3.58
N LEU A 202 -27.65 5.72 4.62
CA LEU A 202 -28.53 6.46 5.53
C LEU A 202 -29.26 7.64 4.87
N LYS A 203 -29.05 7.83 3.55
CA LYS A 203 -29.52 8.96 2.72
C LYS A 203 -29.24 10.28 3.42
N CYS A 204 -27.97 10.48 3.77
CA CYS A 204 -27.49 11.66 4.47
C CYS A 204 -26.50 12.40 3.57
N SER A 205 -26.69 13.70 3.45
CA SER A 205 -25.87 14.62 2.66
C SER A 205 -24.96 15.48 3.55
N ASN A 206 -25.43 15.82 4.77
CA ASN A 206 -24.68 16.62 5.74
C ASN A 206 -24.59 15.92 7.10
N MET A 207 -23.46 16.09 7.78
CA MET A 207 -23.22 15.47 9.08
C MET A 207 -22.47 16.42 10.01
N GLY A 208 -22.94 16.55 11.25
CA GLY A 208 -22.19 17.18 12.33
C GLY A 208 -21.48 16.11 13.16
N VAL A 209 -20.19 16.29 13.41
CA VAL A 209 -19.36 15.33 14.17
C VAL A 209 -18.75 16.05 15.34
N VAL A 210 -19.05 15.58 16.55
CA VAL A 210 -18.49 16.15 17.76
C VAL A 210 -17.06 15.62 17.96
N MET A 211 -16.09 16.52 18.09
CA MET A 211 -14.73 16.15 18.43
C MET A 211 -14.63 15.79 19.93
N PRO A 212 -13.92 14.71 20.31
CA PRO A 212 -13.85 14.22 21.70
C PRO A 212 -13.31 15.23 22.73
N THR A 213 -12.47 16.18 22.30
CA THR A 213 -11.84 17.18 23.17
C THR A 213 -12.22 18.60 22.74
N ALA A 214 -12.50 19.46 23.72
CA ALA A 214 -12.84 20.87 23.47
C ALA A 214 -11.66 21.68 22.90
N THR A 215 -10.43 21.33 23.29
CA THR A 215 -9.22 21.85 22.65
C THR A 215 -8.88 20.97 21.46
N VAL A 216 -8.79 21.59 20.29
CA VAL A 216 -8.47 20.89 19.04
C VAL A 216 -6.96 20.82 18.88
N ASP A 217 -6.46 19.60 18.80
CA ASP A 217 -5.11 19.33 18.36
C ASP A 217 -5.14 19.08 16.84
N PRO A 218 -4.47 19.91 16.02
CA PRO A 218 -4.42 19.73 14.58
C PRO A 218 -3.96 18.34 14.14
N THR A 219 -3.08 17.68 14.92
CA THR A 219 -2.60 16.33 14.61
C THR A 219 -3.72 15.28 14.72
N LYS A 220 -4.63 15.44 15.69
CA LYS A 220 -5.78 14.56 15.91
C LYS A 220 -6.85 14.75 14.84
N VAL A 221 -7.07 16.00 14.41
CA VAL A 221 -7.94 16.31 13.25
C VAL A 221 -7.38 15.68 11.99
N ASP A 222 -6.07 15.84 11.75
CA ASP A 222 -5.40 15.26 10.59
C ASP A 222 -5.60 13.74 10.56
N ALA A 223 -5.30 13.04 11.67
CA ALA A 223 -5.50 11.59 11.79
C ALA A 223 -6.96 11.16 11.56
N PHE A 224 -7.93 11.88 12.14
CA PHE A 224 -9.35 11.63 11.94
C PHE A 224 -9.76 11.77 10.47
N VAL A 225 -9.35 12.85 9.81
CA VAL A 225 -9.67 13.11 8.40
C VAL A 225 -9.01 12.07 7.49
N GLN A 226 -7.77 11.68 7.78
CA GLN A 226 -7.09 10.61 7.03
C GLN A 226 -7.84 9.28 7.15
N GLY A 227 -8.24 8.88 8.37
CA GLY A 227 -9.01 7.67 8.63
C GLY A 227 -10.33 7.66 7.86
N MET A 228 -11.08 8.77 7.92
CA MET A 228 -12.34 8.91 7.20
C MET A 228 -12.16 8.81 5.69
N ILE A 229 -11.27 9.62 5.10
CA ILE A 229 -11.03 9.61 3.65
C ILE A 229 -10.52 8.24 3.20
N GLY A 230 -9.61 7.63 3.96
CA GLY A 230 -9.04 6.32 3.65
C GLY A 230 -10.07 5.21 3.61
N SER A 231 -11.04 5.24 4.53
CA SER A 231 -12.12 4.26 4.62
C SER A 231 -13.28 4.55 3.67
N MET A 232 -13.39 5.78 3.15
CA MET A 232 -14.30 6.11 2.05
C MET A 232 -13.76 5.69 0.67
N TYR A 233 -12.48 5.35 0.55
CA TYR A 233 -11.89 4.89 -0.71
C TYR A 233 -12.58 3.60 -1.16
N SER A 234 -13.07 3.61 -2.41
CA SER A 234 -13.66 2.43 -3.05
C SER A 234 -13.30 2.42 -4.52
N ASP A 235 -12.61 1.36 -4.95
CA ASP A 235 -12.20 1.19 -6.34
C ASP A 235 -13.24 0.36 -7.11
N ASN A 236 -14.05 1.05 -7.92
CA ASN A 236 -15.05 0.44 -8.79
C ASN A 236 -14.73 0.59 -10.29
N ARG A 237 -13.53 1.08 -10.65
CA ARG A 237 -13.16 1.44 -12.03
C ARG A 237 -13.32 0.28 -13.03
N TYR A 238 -13.17 -0.95 -12.54
CA TYR A 238 -13.24 -2.18 -13.34
C TYR A 238 -14.48 -3.04 -13.06
N ARG A 239 -15.41 -2.55 -12.23
CA ARG A 239 -16.67 -3.27 -11.92
C ARG A 239 -17.80 -2.73 -12.79
N THR A 240 -18.70 -3.62 -13.21
CA THR A 240 -19.91 -3.26 -13.97
C THR A 240 -21.16 -3.82 -13.31
N GLY A 241 -22.32 -3.24 -13.62
CA GLY A 241 -23.63 -3.70 -13.16
C GLY A 241 -23.83 -3.56 -11.65
N THR A 242 -24.46 -4.56 -11.04
CA THR A 242 -24.86 -4.56 -9.62
C THR A 242 -23.70 -4.69 -8.64
N ASN A 243 -22.48 -4.94 -9.12
CA ASN A 243 -21.29 -5.15 -8.29
C ASN A 243 -20.54 -3.86 -7.97
N ILE A 244 -20.99 -2.72 -8.51
CA ILE A 244 -20.46 -1.39 -8.20
C ILE A 244 -20.95 -1.00 -6.80
N GLN A 245 -20.02 -0.73 -5.89
CA GLN A 245 -20.37 -0.08 -4.63
C GLN A 245 -20.90 1.32 -4.94
N LYS A 246 -22.08 1.64 -4.41
CA LYS A 246 -22.67 2.97 -4.60
C LYS A 246 -21.84 4.01 -3.86
N THR A 247 -21.53 5.11 -4.53
CA THR A 247 -20.92 6.27 -3.88
C THR A 247 -21.83 6.75 -2.76
N PRO A 248 -21.30 7.02 -1.55
CA PRO A 248 -22.07 7.63 -0.47
C PRO A 248 -22.73 8.94 -0.90
N SER A 249 -23.91 9.23 -0.36
CA SER A 249 -24.59 10.51 -0.58
C SER A 249 -23.98 11.69 0.20
N LEU A 250 -23.01 11.42 1.06
CA LEU A 250 -22.38 12.39 1.95
C LEU A 250 -21.59 13.43 1.15
N SER A 251 -22.02 14.69 1.25
CA SER A 251 -21.35 15.82 0.61
C SER A 251 -20.61 16.73 1.60
N ALA A 252 -21.04 16.79 2.86
CA ALA A 252 -20.43 17.68 3.86
C ALA A 252 -20.34 17.05 5.27
N VAL A 253 -19.21 17.29 5.93
CA VAL A 253 -18.93 16.95 7.33
C VAL A 253 -18.48 18.21 8.06
N HIS A 254 -19.16 18.53 9.16
CA HIS A 254 -18.87 19.68 10.01
C HIS A 254 -18.28 19.20 11.33
N LEU A 255 -17.05 19.63 11.63
CA LEU A 255 -16.36 19.31 12.87
C LEU A 255 -16.85 20.27 13.96
N LEU A 256 -17.61 19.75 14.93
CA LEU A 256 -18.23 20.47 16.03
C LEU A 256 -17.38 20.38 17.31
N GLY A 257 -17.47 21.40 18.15
CA GLY A 257 -16.76 21.42 19.45
C GLY A 257 -15.30 21.88 19.33
N CYS A 258 -14.94 22.49 18.20
CA CYS A 258 -13.62 23.03 17.92
C CYS A 258 -13.45 24.46 18.45
N THR A 259 -13.73 24.73 19.73
CA THR A 259 -13.92 26.11 20.23
C THR A 259 -12.63 26.81 20.69
N ASP A 260 -11.61 26.05 21.09
CA ASP A 260 -10.38 26.60 21.71
C ASP A 260 -9.13 26.50 20.82
N GLY A 261 -9.32 26.45 19.49
CA GLY A 261 -8.25 26.55 18.47
C GLY A 261 -8.64 27.57 17.40
N SER A 262 -7.69 28.03 16.57
CA SER A 262 -8.09 28.85 15.42
C SER A 262 -8.78 27.95 14.39
N GLU A 263 -9.92 28.39 13.83
CA GLU A 263 -10.57 27.69 12.70
C GLU A 263 -9.56 27.45 11.55
N ASP A 264 -8.55 28.32 11.45
CA ASP A 264 -7.42 28.21 10.53
C ASP A 264 -6.58 26.95 10.79
N ASP A 265 -6.20 26.64 12.04
CA ASP A 265 -5.41 25.45 12.36
C ASP A 265 -6.15 24.15 11.98
N VAL A 266 -7.46 24.09 12.23
CA VAL A 266 -8.30 22.96 11.84
C VAL A 266 -8.41 22.86 10.32
N THR A 267 -8.58 24.00 9.65
CA THR A 267 -8.63 24.08 8.19
C THR A 267 -7.32 23.60 7.56
N GLU A 268 -6.18 23.99 8.11
CA GLU A 268 -4.87 23.54 7.65
C GLU A 268 -4.65 22.04 7.92
N ALA A 269 -5.09 21.51 9.07
CA ALA A 269 -5.07 20.07 9.34
C ALA A 269 -5.92 19.27 8.34
N VAL A 270 -7.12 19.75 8.02
CA VAL A 270 -7.98 19.13 7.00
C VAL A 270 -7.30 19.17 5.62
N LYS A 271 -6.73 20.32 5.22
CA LYS A 271 -5.99 20.45 3.96
C LYS A 271 -4.80 19.49 3.92
N ARG A 272 -4.04 19.38 5.02
CA ARG A 272 -2.91 18.47 5.15
C ARG A 272 -3.33 17.03 4.94
N ALA A 273 -4.31 16.56 5.70
CA ALA A 273 -4.84 15.20 5.60
C ALA A 273 -5.41 14.90 4.21
N ARG A 274 -6.14 15.83 3.58
CA ARG A 274 -6.62 15.68 2.20
C ARG A 274 -5.48 15.58 1.19
N GLY A 275 -4.44 16.40 1.34
CA GLY A 275 -3.25 16.35 0.49
C GLY A 275 -2.56 14.99 0.55
N ILE A 276 -2.28 14.50 1.76
CA ILE A 276 -1.69 13.18 2.01
C ILE A 276 -2.58 12.06 1.42
N MET A 277 -3.88 12.06 1.72
CA MET A 277 -4.79 11.01 1.26
C MET A 277 -5.07 11.03 -0.24
N SER A 278 -4.88 12.17 -0.91
CA SER A 278 -4.91 12.23 -2.37
C SER A 278 -3.76 11.39 -2.97
N GLY A 279 -2.58 11.45 -2.34
CA GLY A 279 -1.41 10.67 -2.72
C GLY A 279 -1.61 9.19 -2.43
N VAL A 280 -2.11 8.85 -1.24
CA VAL A 280 -2.44 7.47 -0.86
C VAL A 280 -3.46 6.88 -1.85
N SER A 281 -4.51 7.63 -2.18
CA SER A 281 -5.54 7.17 -3.13
C SER A 281 -4.97 6.96 -4.54
N LEU A 282 -4.10 7.87 -5.01
CA LEU A 282 -3.42 7.70 -6.30
C LEU A 282 -2.53 6.46 -6.30
N CYS A 283 -1.74 6.23 -5.25
CA CYS A 283 -0.91 5.03 -5.13
C CYS A 283 -1.78 3.76 -5.20
N LYS A 284 -2.88 3.71 -4.44
CA LYS A 284 -3.85 2.61 -4.50
C LYS A 284 -4.44 2.44 -5.90
N ASP A 285 -4.80 3.54 -6.55
CA ASP A 285 -5.37 3.53 -7.90
C ASP A 285 -4.40 2.93 -8.93
N LEU A 286 -3.12 3.31 -8.86
CA LEU A 286 -2.09 2.80 -9.77
C LEU A 286 -1.79 1.32 -9.53
N VAL A 287 -1.64 0.91 -8.26
CA VAL A 287 -1.30 -0.48 -7.89
C VAL A 287 -2.48 -1.44 -8.09
N ASN A 288 -3.72 -0.98 -7.86
CA ASN A 288 -4.91 -1.79 -8.12
C ASN A 288 -5.17 -2.00 -9.61
N ALA A 289 -4.81 -1.03 -10.45
CA ALA A 289 -5.02 -1.11 -11.88
C ALA A 289 -4.20 -2.25 -12.50
N PRO A 290 -4.78 -3.01 -13.44
CA PRO A 290 -4.06 -4.11 -14.10
C PRO A 290 -3.00 -3.55 -15.05
N ALA A 291 -1.98 -4.35 -15.35
CA ALA A 291 -0.86 -3.95 -16.23
C ALA A 291 -1.28 -3.53 -17.65
N ASN A 292 -2.39 -4.06 -18.16
CA ASN A 292 -2.93 -3.61 -19.46
C ASN A 292 -3.54 -2.20 -19.43
N VAL A 293 -3.67 -1.59 -18.24
CA VAL A 293 -4.12 -0.21 -18.03
C VAL A 293 -2.97 0.67 -17.54
N VAL A 294 -2.21 0.18 -16.56
CA VAL A 294 -1.00 0.85 -16.09
C VAL A 294 0.21 0.24 -16.80
N THR A 295 0.60 0.86 -17.91
CA THR A 295 1.83 0.60 -18.69
C THR A 295 2.88 1.69 -18.41
N PRO A 296 4.15 1.54 -18.85
CA PRO A 296 5.17 2.59 -18.69
C PRO A 296 4.73 3.95 -19.23
N GLN A 297 4.05 3.97 -20.38
CA GLN A 297 3.49 5.18 -20.99
C GLN A 297 2.43 5.84 -20.10
N SER A 298 1.50 5.07 -19.54
CA SER A 298 0.45 5.64 -18.67
C SER A 298 1.02 6.15 -17.33
N MET A 299 2.12 5.56 -16.86
CA MET A 299 2.83 6.02 -15.68
C MET A 299 3.50 7.37 -15.93
N ALA A 300 4.15 7.53 -17.10
CA ALA A 300 4.67 8.82 -17.56
C ALA A 300 3.55 9.86 -17.68
N GLN A 301 2.41 9.50 -18.27
CA GLN A 301 1.25 10.39 -18.36
C GLN A 301 0.73 10.83 -16.99
N THR A 302 0.74 9.93 -16.00
CA THR A 302 0.35 10.25 -14.62
C THR A 302 1.29 11.29 -14.01
N ALA A 303 2.61 11.18 -14.25
CA ALA A 303 3.59 12.16 -13.79
C ALA A 303 3.40 13.52 -14.46
N GLU A 304 3.12 13.55 -15.77
CA GLU A 304 2.80 14.77 -16.51
C GLU A 304 1.53 15.45 -15.99
N ASP A 305 0.50 14.67 -15.67
CA ASP A 305 -0.75 15.18 -15.10
C ASP A 305 -0.51 15.83 -13.73
N ILE A 306 0.27 15.19 -12.85
CA ILE A 306 0.67 15.75 -11.55
C ILE A 306 1.45 17.06 -11.76
N ALA A 307 2.39 17.06 -12.71
CA ALA A 307 3.22 18.22 -13.00
C ALA A 307 2.37 19.42 -13.44
N LYS A 308 1.43 19.16 -14.36
CA LYS A 308 0.49 20.16 -14.86
C LYS A 308 -0.46 20.66 -13.77
N GLU A 309 -0.97 19.78 -12.92
CA GLU A 309 -1.93 20.12 -11.86
C GLU A 309 -1.29 21.02 -10.78
N HIS A 310 -0.05 20.73 -10.38
CA HIS A 310 0.59 21.40 -9.25
C HIS A 310 1.69 22.41 -9.66
N GLY A 311 1.98 22.51 -10.96
CA GLY A 311 3.04 23.35 -11.51
C GLY A 311 4.43 22.85 -11.08
N MET A 312 4.68 21.55 -11.25
CA MET A 312 6.00 20.95 -11.12
C MET A 312 6.68 20.82 -12.48
N GLU A 313 8.00 20.60 -12.47
CA GLU A 313 8.78 20.29 -13.67
C GLU A 313 8.75 18.77 -13.92
N VAL A 314 8.59 18.34 -15.17
CA VAL A 314 8.62 16.92 -15.54
C VAL A 314 9.47 16.73 -16.79
N GLU A 315 10.33 15.72 -16.74
CA GLU A 315 11.12 15.23 -17.86
C GLU A 315 10.86 13.73 -18.01
N ILE A 316 10.52 13.32 -19.23
CA ILE A 316 10.31 11.93 -19.59
C ILE A 316 11.40 11.57 -20.60
N LEU A 317 12.37 10.76 -20.18
CA LEU A 317 13.40 10.28 -21.09
C LEU A 317 12.86 9.07 -21.84
N GLU A 318 12.86 9.19 -23.16
CA GLU A 318 12.50 8.13 -24.08
C GLU A 318 13.65 7.12 -24.20
N GLN A 319 13.34 5.96 -24.79
CA GLN A 319 14.30 4.86 -24.93
C GLN A 319 15.67 5.32 -25.50
N SER A 320 15.69 6.14 -26.54
CA SER A 320 16.93 6.60 -27.16
C SER A 320 17.79 7.46 -26.23
N GLU A 321 17.15 8.24 -25.34
CA GLU A 321 17.84 9.09 -24.37
C GLU A 321 18.41 8.24 -23.23
N VAL A 322 17.64 7.26 -22.75
CA VAL A 322 18.07 6.25 -21.78
C VAL A 322 19.28 5.47 -22.29
N GLU A 323 19.26 5.04 -23.55
CA GLU A 323 20.38 4.38 -24.22
C GLU A 323 21.60 5.32 -24.33
N ALA A 324 21.39 6.59 -24.70
CA ALA A 324 22.47 7.58 -24.79
C ALA A 324 23.12 7.90 -23.43
N MET A 325 22.35 7.81 -22.33
CA MET A 325 22.84 7.93 -20.96
C MET A 325 23.57 6.69 -20.45
N GLY A 326 23.63 5.61 -21.25
CA GLY A 326 24.33 4.38 -20.88
C GLY A 326 23.64 3.58 -19.78
N MET A 327 22.32 3.72 -19.60
CA MET A 327 21.53 3.00 -18.61
C MET A 327 21.28 1.54 -19.02
N GLY A 328 22.36 0.77 -19.18
CA GLY A 328 22.31 -0.57 -19.73
C GLY A 328 21.74 -1.63 -18.79
N ALA A 329 21.72 -1.41 -17.47
CA ALA A 329 21.09 -2.33 -16.53
C ALA A 329 19.56 -2.23 -16.62
N TYR A 330 19.03 -1.00 -16.66
CA TYR A 330 17.62 -0.73 -16.89
C TYR A 330 17.15 -1.19 -18.27
N MET A 331 17.89 -0.85 -19.33
CA MET A 331 17.55 -1.29 -20.69
C MET A 331 17.59 -2.81 -20.83
N GLY A 332 18.52 -3.49 -20.16
CA GLY A 332 18.57 -4.95 -20.08
C GLY A 332 17.22 -5.58 -19.73
N VAL A 333 16.52 -4.99 -18.76
CA VAL A 333 15.18 -5.43 -18.34
C VAL A 333 14.12 -5.05 -19.37
N ALA A 334 14.11 -3.79 -19.81
CA ALA A 334 13.03 -3.23 -20.62
C ALA A 334 12.90 -3.81 -22.03
N MET A 335 14.01 -4.26 -22.63
CA MET A 335 14.04 -4.74 -24.04
C MET A 335 13.11 -5.93 -24.32
N GLY A 336 12.68 -6.63 -23.27
CA GLY A 336 11.75 -7.75 -23.38
C GLY A 336 10.34 -7.36 -23.79
N SER A 337 9.88 -6.14 -23.50
CA SER A 337 8.49 -5.71 -23.77
C SER A 337 8.30 -5.10 -25.17
N LEU A 338 7.05 -5.07 -25.61
CA LEU A 338 6.60 -4.26 -26.75
C LEU A 338 6.28 -2.83 -26.33
N ASP A 339 5.91 -2.62 -25.06
CA ASP A 339 5.67 -1.29 -24.52
C ASP A 339 7.02 -0.62 -24.22
N PRO A 340 7.33 0.52 -24.86
CA PRO A 340 8.62 1.18 -24.67
C PRO A 340 8.86 1.63 -23.21
N PRO A 341 10.09 1.53 -22.69
CA PRO A 341 10.43 2.05 -21.38
C PRO A 341 10.24 3.57 -21.30
N LYS A 342 9.92 4.06 -20.10
CA LYS A 342 9.88 5.49 -19.78
C LYS A 342 10.69 5.76 -18.52
N PHE A 343 11.70 6.62 -18.62
CA PHE A 343 12.36 7.12 -17.42
C PHE A 343 11.69 8.44 -17.03
N ILE A 344 11.11 8.49 -15.84
CA ILE A 344 10.30 9.60 -15.35
C ILE A 344 11.12 10.36 -14.32
N HIS A 345 11.29 11.65 -14.52
CA HIS A 345 11.89 12.57 -13.57
C HIS A 345 10.95 13.76 -13.34
N LEU A 346 10.27 13.75 -12.19
CA LEU A 346 9.39 14.82 -11.75
C LEU A 346 10.09 15.61 -10.64
N THR A 347 10.10 16.94 -10.74
CA THR A 347 10.79 17.81 -9.77
C THR A 347 9.82 18.79 -9.15
N TYR A 348 9.66 18.70 -7.83
CA TYR A 348 9.06 19.74 -7.02
C TYR A 348 10.13 20.73 -6.57
N ARG A 349 9.85 22.02 -6.72
CA ARG A 349 10.66 23.12 -6.18
C ARG A 349 9.74 24.09 -5.45
N ALA A 350 10.05 24.39 -4.20
CA ALA A 350 9.31 25.40 -3.43
C ALA A 350 9.24 26.74 -4.19
N LYS A 351 8.04 27.32 -4.30
CA LYS A 351 7.77 28.54 -5.10
C LYS A 351 8.13 29.86 -4.38
N GLN A 352 8.60 29.80 -3.14
CA GLN A 352 8.88 31.00 -2.35
C GLN A 352 10.26 31.59 -2.69
N ASP A 353 10.43 32.91 -2.56
CA ASP A 353 11.68 33.66 -2.85
C ASP A 353 12.85 33.37 -1.86
N GLY A 354 12.90 32.16 -1.28
CA GLY A 354 13.90 31.71 -0.32
C GLY A 354 14.83 30.62 -0.90
N PRO A 355 16.03 30.42 -0.31
CA PRO A 355 16.91 29.35 -0.74
C PRO A 355 16.30 27.98 -0.41
N VAL A 356 16.39 27.05 -1.37
CA VAL A 356 16.19 25.62 -1.09
C VAL A 356 17.19 25.20 -0.01
N LYS A 357 16.69 24.67 1.12
CA LYS A 357 17.54 24.20 2.22
C LYS A 357 17.83 22.71 2.14
N LYS A 358 16.91 21.95 1.54
CA LYS A 358 17.02 20.50 1.39
C LYS A 358 16.66 20.10 -0.04
N LYS A 359 17.53 19.28 -0.63
CA LYS A 359 17.35 18.65 -1.93
C LYS A 359 17.28 17.15 -1.72
N MET A 360 16.16 16.52 -2.01
CA MET A 360 15.89 15.11 -1.71
C MET A 360 15.56 14.34 -2.99
N ALA A 361 15.86 13.04 -3.04
CA ALA A 361 15.39 12.14 -4.09
C ALA A 361 14.56 10.99 -3.53
N ILE A 362 13.43 10.73 -4.16
CA ILE A 362 12.61 9.54 -3.97
C ILE A 362 12.64 8.72 -5.26
N VAL A 363 13.13 7.48 -5.17
CA VAL A 363 13.26 6.57 -6.32
C VAL A 363 12.29 5.39 -6.17
N GLY A 364 11.44 5.17 -7.16
CA GLY A 364 10.45 4.08 -7.12
C GLY A 364 10.76 2.97 -8.11
N LYS A 365 10.74 1.70 -7.66
CA LYS A 365 10.69 0.55 -8.58
C LYS A 365 9.42 0.65 -9.44
N GLY A 366 9.59 0.65 -10.76
CA GLY A 366 8.53 0.92 -11.74
C GLY A 366 8.23 -0.23 -12.69
N LEU A 367 8.21 -1.47 -12.21
CA LEU A 367 7.87 -2.63 -13.05
C LEU A 367 6.35 -2.73 -13.18
N THR A 368 5.79 -2.26 -14.29
CA THR A 368 4.32 -2.26 -14.48
C THR A 368 3.74 -3.66 -14.61
N PHE A 369 4.57 -4.60 -15.05
CA PHE A 369 4.33 -6.02 -14.90
C PHE A 369 5.66 -6.78 -14.81
N ASP A 370 5.69 -7.79 -13.95
CA ASP A 370 6.84 -8.68 -13.80
C ASP A 370 6.45 -10.14 -14.02
N SER A 371 6.80 -10.67 -15.19
CA SER A 371 6.67 -12.10 -15.48
C SER A 371 7.80 -12.94 -14.88
N GLY A 372 8.89 -12.29 -14.45
CA GLY A 372 10.18 -12.89 -14.15
C GLY A 372 11.11 -13.05 -15.35
N GLY A 373 10.65 -12.71 -16.57
CA GLY A 373 11.41 -12.90 -17.80
C GLY A 373 11.65 -14.39 -18.08
N TYR A 374 12.83 -14.76 -18.59
CA TYR A 374 13.15 -16.18 -18.86
C TYR A 374 13.18 -17.04 -17.60
N ASN A 375 13.50 -16.46 -16.43
CA ASN A 375 13.22 -17.05 -15.13
C ASN A 375 11.75 -16.81 -14.74
N LEU A 376 10.85 -17.31 -15.58
CA LEU A 376 9.40 -17.15 -15.41
C LEU A 376 8.99 -17.51 -13.98
N LYS A 377 8.11 -16.68 -13.40
CA LYS A 377 7.41 -16.95 -12.13
C LYS A 377 6.46 -18.14 -12.27
N ALA A 378 7.03 -19.33 -12.44
CA ALA A 378 6.34 -20.58 -12.66
C ALA A 378 6.26 -21.37 -11.34
N GLY A 379 5.04 -21.72 -10.92
CA GLY A 379 4.81 -22.58 -9.76
C GLY A 379 3.65 -22.12 -8.89
N ALA A 380 3.19 -23.01 -8.02
CA ALA A 380 2.20 -22.64 -7.01
C ALA A 380 2.82 -21.63 -6.03
N GLY A 381 2.17 -20.48 -5.84
CA GLY A 381 2.63 -19.42 -4.95
C GLY A 381 3.63 -18.44 -5.56
N SER A 382 3.86 -18.46 -6.88
CA SER A 382 4.69 -17.45 -7.56
C SER A 382 4.02 -16.07 -7.67
N MET A 383 2.70 -16.02 -7.48
CA MET A 383 1.86 -14.81 -7.50
C MET A 383 1.97 -14.01 -8.82
N ILE A 384 2.27 -14.67 -9.94
CA ILE A 384 2.44 -14.01 -11.25
C ILE A 384 1.22 -13.18 -11.65
N GLU A 385 0.01 -13.60 -11.28
CA GLU A 385 -1.25 -12.89 -11.50
C GLU A 385 -1.36 -11.56 -10.73
N MET A 386 -0.59 -11.43 -9.65
CA MET A 386 -0.57 -10.24 -8.79
C MET A 386 0.48 -9.22 -9.22
N MET A 387 1.44 -9.59 -10.09
CA MET A 387 2.63 -8.79 -10.44
C MET A 387 2.35 -7.42 -11.11
N LYS A 388 1.09 -7.03 -11.27
CA LYS A 388 0.71 -5.62 -11.49
C LYS A 388 1.14 -4.70 -10.34
N PHE A 389 1.27 -5.24 -9.12
CA PHE A 389 1.68 -4.47 -7.94
C PHE A 389 3.19 -4.22 -7.87
N ASP A 390 3.97 -4.74 -8.84
CA ASP A 390 5.43 -4.64 -8.83
C ASP A 390 5.97 -3.25 -9.22
N MET A 391 5.04 -2.33 -9.47
CA MET A 391 5.24 -0.89 -9.53
C MET A 391 4.83 -0.17 -8.24
N GLY A 392 4.67 -0.89 -7.12
CA GLY A 392 4.29 -0.32 -5.83
C GLY A 392 5.19 0.84 -5.41
N GLY A 393 6.51 0.71 -5.62
CA GLY A 393 7.48 1.75 -5.32
C GLY A 393 7.26 3.04 -6.13
N SER A 394 6.97 2.91 -7.43
CA SER A 394 6.63 4.07 -8.26
C SER A 394 5.25 4.64 -7.95
N GLY A 395 4.30 3.80 -7.53
CA GLY A 395 3.02 4.23 -6.99
C GLY A 395 3.18 5.12 -5.74
N VAL A 396 4.07 4.73 -4.82
CA VAL A 396 4.42 5.57 -3.65
C VAL A 396 5.11 6.86 -4.07
N THR A 397 6.02 6.77 -5.03
CA THR A 397 6.78 7.93 -5.55
C THR A 397 5.85 8.98 -6.16
N LEU A 398 4.93 8.58 -7.06
CA LEU A 398 3.94 9.50 -7.64
C LEU A 398 2.86 9.94 -6.63
N GLY A 399 2.46 9.05 -5.72
CA GLY A 399 1.54 9.40 -4.63
C GLY A 399 2.13 10.48 -3.71
N THR A 400 3.41 10.35 -3.35
CA THR A 400 4.14 11.35 -2.56
C THR A 400 4.29 12.65 -3.35
N ALA A 401 4.61 12.58 -4.64
CA ALA A 401 4.68 13.77 -5.49
C ALA A 401 3.34 14.53 -5.51
N LYS A 402 2.22 13.83 -5.66
CA LYS A 402 0.88 14.42 -5.58
C LYS A 402 0.62 15.08 -4.23
N ALA A 403 0.94 14.40 -3.13
CA ALA A 403 0.79 14.97 -1.79
C ALA A 403 1.63 16.25 -1.63
N ILE A 404 2.92 16.22 -1.99
CA ILE A 404 3.80 17.39 -1.92
C ILE A 404 3.33 18.52 -2.84
N GLY A 405 2.81 18.20 -4.03
CA GLY A 405 2.22 19.18 -4.96
C GLY A 405 1.00 19.90 -4.40
N MET A 406 0.18 19.20 -3.63
CA MET A 406 -0.97 19.79 -2.93
C MET A 406 -0.54 20.61 -1.70
N LEU A 407 0.44 20.12 -0.93
CA LEU A 407 0.86 20.75 0.33
C LEU A 407 1.82 21.94 0.13
N GLN A 408 2.55 21.96 -0.99
CA GLN A 408 3.50 23.00 -1.37
C GLN A 408 4.45 23.45 -0.24
N PRO A 409 5.19 22.52 0.39
CA PRO A 409 6.10 22.87 1.48
C PRO A 409 7.24 23.81 1.05
N ALA A 410 7.47 24.86 1.84
CA ALA A 410 8.61 25.75 1.65
C ALA A 410 9.98 25.06 1.83
N ASP A 411 11.05 25.69 1.37
CA ASP A 411 12.47 25.33 1.57
C ASP A 411 12.91 23.95 1.04
N LEU A 412 12.09 23.29 0.20
CA LEU A 412 12.31 21.92 -0.25
C LEU A 412 12.37 21.82 -1.78
N GLU A 413 13.33 21.04 -2.27
CA GLU A 413 13.39 20.51 -3.63
C GLU A 413 13.35 18.99 -3.56
N VAL A 414 12.44 18.36 -4.32
CA VAL A 414 12.30 16.90 -4.34
C VAL A 414 12.29 16.39 -5.76
N HIS A 415 13.14 15.41 -6.04
CA HIS A 415 13.14 14.68 -7.30
C HIS A 415 12.46 13.33 -7.10
N PHE A 416 11.43 13.07 -7.89
CA PHE A 416 10.69 11.82 -7.94
C PHE A 416 11.11 11.08 -9.22
N ILE A 417 11.80 9.95 -9.06
CA ILE A 417 12.51 9.27 -10.15
C ILE A 417 11.99 7.85 -10.30
N ILE A 418 11.63 7.45 -11.52
CA ILE A 418 11.12 6.11 -11.83
C ILE A 418 11.70 5.63 -13.16
N ALA A 419 12.35 4.47 -13.15
CA ALA A 419 12.70 3.74 -14.37
C ALA A 419 11.56 2.74 -14.70
N ALA A 420 10.55 3.19 -15.45
CA ALA A 420 9.33 2.43 -15.70
C ALA A 420 9.45 1.52 -16.93
N CYS A 421 9.28 0.21 -16.73
CA CYS A 421 9.27 -0.78 -17.81
C CYS A 421 8.46 -2.03 -17.44
N GLU A 422 8.42 -3.01 -18.33
CA GLU A 422 7.86 -4.34 -18.06
C GLU A 422 8.95 -5.41 -18.21
N ASN A 423 8.94 -6.41 -17.33
CA ASN A 423 9.81 -7.58 -17.44
C ASN A 423 9.06 -8.72 -18.13
N MET A 424 9.31 -8.90 -19.42
CA MET A 424 8.57 -9.79 -20.31
C MET A 424 9.47 -10.85 -20.95
N ILE A 425 8.85 -11.94 -21.42
CA ILE A 425 9.50 -12.95 -22.26
C ILE A 425 9.32 -12.56 -23.73
N SER A 426 10.43 -12.43 -24.46
CA SER A 426 10.44 -12.27 -25.92
C SER A 426 11.76 -12.75 -26.53
N ASP A 427 11.87 -12.65 -27.84
CA ASP A 427 13.09 -12.89 -28.60
C ASP A 427 14.20 -11.85 -28.30
N ARG A 428 13.83 -10.69 -27.75
CA ARG A 428 14.74 -9.59 -27.37
C ARG A 428 14.99 -9.50 -25.86
N ALA A 429 14.30 -10.31 -25.06
CA ALA A 429 14.44 -10.27 -23.60
C ALA A 429 15.84 -10.71 -23.14
N MET A 430 16.32 -10.04 -22.09
CA MET A 430 17.53 -10.41 -21.35
C MET A 430 17.48 -11.88 -20.93
N ARG A 431 18.62 -12.57 -21.04
CA ARG A 431 18.76 -13.99 -20.71
C ARG A 431 19.55 -14.20 -19.42
N PRO A 432 19.30 -15.29 -18.69
CA PRO A 432 20.19 -15.71 -17.61
C PRO A 432 21.58 -16.00 -18.18
N GLY A 433 22.60 -15.32 -17.64
CA GLY A 433 23.99 -15.38 -18.06
C GLY A 433 24.45 -14.16 -18.88
N ASP A 434 23.55 -13.28 -19.31
CA ASP A 434 23.94 -12.02 -19.95
C ASP A 434 24.73 -11.14 -18.96
N ILE A 435 25.66 -10.34 -19.48
CA ILE A 435 26.39 -9.32 -18.72
C ILE A 435 25.90 -7.95 -19.20
N LEU A 436 25.36 -7.16 -18.27
CA LEU A 436 24.92 -5.79 -18.50
C LEU A 436 25.95 -4.80 -17.97
N THR A 437 25.95 -3.58 -18.49
CA THR A 437 26.76 -2.47 -17.97
C THR A 437 25.83 -1.36 -17.50
N ALA A 438 25.88 -1.01 -16.22
CA ALA A 438 25.13 0.12 -15.68
C ALA A 438 25.79 1.45 -16.08
N SER A 439 25.05 2.55 -15.95
CA SER A 439 25.47 3.92 -16.30
C SER A 439 26.69 4.43 -15.51
N ASN A 440 27.00 3.84 -14.35
CA ASN A 440 28.23 4.11 -13.61
C ASN A 440 29.44 3.26 -14.05
N GLY A 441 29.30 2.48 -15.12
CA GLY A 441 30.32 1.61 -15.70
C GLY A 441 30.48 0.23 -15.06
N LYS A 442 29.75 -0.08 -13.97
CA LYS A 442 29.81 -1.42 -13.35
C LYS A 442 29.15 -2.46 -14.24
N THR A 443 29.80 -3.60 -14.37
CA THR A 443 29.29 -4.78 -15.09
C THR A 443 28.55 -5.73 -14.16
N ILE A 444 27.41 -6.27 -14.62
CA ILE A 444 26.49 -7.10 -13.83
C ILE A 444 26.20 -8.39 -14.59
N GLU A 445 26.61 -9.53 -14.04
CA GLU A 445 26.18 -10.86 -14.49
C GLU A 445 24.75 -11.13 -14.03
N VAL A 446 23.83 -11.29 -14.99
CA VAL A 446 22.42 -11.57 -14.71
C VAL A 446 22.25 -13.07 -14.48
N LYS A 447 22.20 -13.50 -13.22
CA LYS A 447 21.98 -14.90 -12.87
C LYS A 447 20.50 -15.30 -12.85
N ASN A 448 19.64 -14.33 -12.58
CA ASN A 448 18.20 -14.53 -12.54
C ASN A 448 17.48 -13.30 -13.08
N THR A 449 16.65 -13.45 -14.10
CA THR A 449 15.89 -12.35 -14.73
C THR A 449 14.67 -11.91 -13.92
N ASP A 450 14.30 -12.67 -12.87
CA ASP A 450 13.28 -12.35 -11.86
C ASP A 450 13.85 -11.53 -10.69
N ALA A 451 15.11 -11.09 -10.83
CA ALA A 451 15.76 -10.11 -9.97
C ALA A 451 16.07 -8.84 -10.77
N GLU A 452 15.07 -8.39 -11.52
CA GLU A 452 15.07 -7.25 -12.44
C GLU A 452 14.96 -5.90 -11.74
N GLY A 453 14.14 -5.79 -10.68
CA GLY A 453 13.86 -4.51 -10.02
C GLY A 453 15.12 -3.80 -9.52
N ARG A 454 16.10 -4.57 -9.01
CA ARG A 454 17.39 -4.00 -8.59
C ARG A 454 18.25 -3.51 -9.75
N LEU A 455 18.06 -4.06 -10.96
CA LEU A 455 18.77 -3.63 -12.17
C LEU A 455 18.21 -2.31 -12.67
N THR A 456 16.89 -2.13 -12.65
CA THR A 456 16.26 -0.85 -13.02
C THR A 456 16.58 0.24 -11.99
N LEU A 457 16.54 -0.10 -10.70
CA LEU A 457 16.95 0.80 -9.62
C LEU A 457 18.44 1.18 -9.68
N ALA A 458 19.32 0.30 -10.14
CA ALA A 458 20.75 0.60 -10.23
C ALA A 458 21.02 1.85 -11.08
N ASP A 459 20.40 1.95 -12.26
CA ASP A 459 20.55 3.13 -13.12
C ASP A 459 19.78 4.35 -12.58
N ALA A 460 18.61 4.14 -11.98
CA ALA A 460 17.85 5.22 -11.36
C ALA A 460 18.57 5.85 -10.14
N LEU A 461 19.27 5.03 -9.34
CA LEU A 461 20.08 5.49 -8.20
C LEU A 461 21.32 6.25 -8.66
N VAL A 462 21.98 5.80 -9.73
CA VAL A 462 23.11 6.55 -10.34
C VAL A 462 22.62 7.91 -10.85
N PHE A 463 21.47 7.94 -11.53
CA PHE A 463 20.85 9.20 -11.96
C PHE A 463 20.56 10.11 -10.76
N ALA A 464 19.94 9.59 -9.70
CA ALA A 464 19.62 10.35 -8.50
C ALA A 464 20.85 10.92 -7.79
N GLU A 465 21.94 10.14 -7.68
CA GLU A 465 23.20 10.59 -7.08
C GLU A 465 23.84 11.72 -7.89
N ASN A 466 23.74 11.68 -9.22
CA ASN A 466 24.28 12.73 -10.10
C ASN A 466 23.52 14.07 -9.99
N LEU A 467 22.34 14.09 -9.35
CA LEU A 467 21.64 15.33 -9.01
C LEU A 467 22.21 16.02 -7.77
N GLU A 468 23.20 15.42 -7.08
CA GLU A 468 23.86 15.97 -5.90
C GLU A 468 22.86 16.33 -4.77
N VAL A 469 21.93 15.41 -4.51
CA VAL A 469 20.93 15.54 -3.45
C VAL A 469 21.52 15.26 -2.05
N ASP A 470 20.88 15.77 -1.01
CA ASP A 470 21.26 15.56 0.40
C ASP A 470 20.95 14.14 0.89
N ALA A 471 19.88 13.52 0.38
CA ALA A 471 19.56 12.13 0.66
C ALA A 471 18.74 11.48 -0.47
N ILE A 472 18.91 10.17 -0.63
CA ILE A 472 18.16 9.32 -1.56
C ILE A 472 17.39 8.27 -0.76
N VAL A 473 16.09 8.17 -0.98
CA VAL A 473 15.28 7.06 -0.46
C VAL A 473 14.66 6.32 -1.64
N ASP A 474 14.95 5.04 -1.78
CA ASP A 474 14.27 4.20 -2.76
C ASP A 474 13.25 3.25 -2.12
N LEU A 475 12.11 3.05 -2.79
CA LEU A 475 11.06 2.12 -2.38
C LEU A 475 10.82 1.10 -3.48
N ALA A 476 10.75 -0.17 -3.10
CA ALA A 476 10.55 -1.23 -4.06
C ALA A 476 9.88 -2.46 -3.47
N THR A 477 9.01 -3.09 -4.27
CA THR A 477 8.55 -4.46 -4.08
C THR A 477 9.69 -5.41 -4.48
N LEU A 478 10.76 -5.44 -3.69
CA LEU A 478 12.04 -5.95 -4.19
C LEU A 478 12.22 -7.44 -3.92
N THR A 479 11.83 -7.93 -2.75
CA THR A 479 12.09 -9.32 -2.40
C THR A 479 10.95 -10.01 -1.64
N GLY A 480 10.59 -11.21 -2.09
CA GLY A 480 9.77 -12.14 -1.29
C GLY A 480 10.47 -12.54 0.02
N ALA A 481 11.80 -12.42 0.10
CA ALA A 481 12.55 -12.67 1.32
C ALA A 481 12.21 -11.68 2.45
N CYS A 482 11.89 -10.42 2.11
CA CYS A 482 11.45 -9.43 3.10
C CYS A 482 10.06 -9.78 3.65
N ILE A 483 9.15 -10.27 2.80
CA ILE A 483 7.83 -10.79 3.21
C ILE A 483 8.00 -11.95 4.20
N VAL A 484 8.89 -12.90 3.90
CA VAL A 484 9.15 -14.03 4.81
C VAL A 484 9.70 -13.56 6.17
N ALA A 485 10.49 -12.49 6.19
CA ALA A 485 11.12 -11.98 7.41
C ALA A 485 10.18 -11.14 8.29
N LEU A 486 9.37 -10.26 7.69
CA LEU A 486 8.61 -9.22 8.40
C LEU A 486 7.09 -9.30 8.20
N GLY A 487 6.61 -10.19 7.32
CA GLY A 487 5.20 -10.28 6.95
C GLY A 487 4.72 -9.05 6.17
N ASN A 488 3.43 -8.74 6.31
CA ASN A 488 2.76 -7.68 5.56
C ASN A 488 2.51 -6.41 6.38
N GLY A 489 2.93 -6.39 7.66
CA GLY A 489 2.71 -5.25 8.56
C GLY A 489 3.87 -4.26 8.65
N TYR A 490 5.08 -4.69 8.28
CA TYR A 490 6.31 -3.89 8.32
C TYR A 490 7.03 -3.95 6.98
N ALA A 491 7.60 -2.84 6.53
CA ALA A 491 8.58 -2.82 5.46
C ALA A 491 10.02 -2.99 6.00
N GLY A 492 10.91 -3.55 5.19
CA GLY A 492 12.33 -3.68 5.54
C GLY A 492 13.10 -2.41 5.19
N LEU A 493 13.67 -1.73 6.19
CA LEU A 493 14.51 -0.54 6.01
C LEU A 493 15.99 -0.93 6.03
N PHE A 494 16.73 -0.59 4.97
CA PHE A 494 18.16 -0.84 4.85
C PHE A 494 18.88 0.48 4.63
N SER A 495 19.78 0.85 5.54
CA SER A 495 20.61 2.04 5.36
C SER A 495 21.93 1.92 6.11
N GLY A 496 22.99 2.41 5.47
CA GLY A 496 24.29 2.62 6.10
C GLY A 496 24.41 3.94 6.87
N ASP A 497 23.40 4.81 6.78
CA ASP A 497 23.35 6.10 7.47
C ASP A 497 22.37 6.01 8.66
N ASP A 498 22.89 6.22 9.87
CA ASP A 498 22.11 6.04 11.10
C ASP A 498 21.08 7.14 11.32
N ASP A 499 21.35 8.36 10.87
CA ASP A 499 20.46 9.51 11.10
C ASP A 499 19.29 9.47 10.12
N LEU A 500 19.55 9.14 8.86
CA LEU A 500 18.50 8.89 7.86
C LEU A 500 17.61 7.72 8.28
N ALA A 501 18.19 6.62 8.77
CA ALA A 501 17.42 5.46 9.22
C ALA A 501 16.48 5.83 10.38
N LYS A 502 16.98 6.51 11.41
CA LYS A 502 16.17 6.94 12.57
C LYS A 502 15.07 7.92 12.17
N ALA A 503 15.36 8.83 11.24
CA ALA A 503 14.36 9.77 10.74
C ALA A 503 13.19 9.04 10.05
N LEU A 504 13.50 8.02 9.26
CA LEU A 504 12.51 7.18 8.59
C LEU A 504 11.73 6.30 9.58
N GLU A 505 12.39 5.70 10.57
CA GLU A 505 11.73 4.96 11.66
C GLU A 505 10.74 5.85 12.42
N ALA A 506 11.16 7.06 12.79
CA ALA A 506 10.29 8.02 13.49
C ALA A 506 9.08 8.46 12.65
N SER A 507 9.26 8.66 11.34
CA SER A 507 8.14 8.93 10.44
C SER A 507 7.23 7.70 10.27
N GLY A 508 7.76 6.48 10.31
CA GLY A 508 6.97 5.25 10.26
C GLY A 508 6.08 5.10 11.49
N GLU A 509 6.63 5.35 12.68
CA GLU A 509 5.87 5.32 13.94
C GLU A 509 4.76 6.38 14.00
N GLU A 510 5.04 7.59 13.50
CA GLU A 510 4.06 8.68 13.43
C GLU A 510 2.90 8.32 12.47
N THR A 511 3.24 7.80 11.30
CA THR A 511 2.28 7.61 10.20
C THR A 511 1.60 6.25 10.18
N LYS A 512 2.09 5.31 11.01
CA LYS A 512 1.71 3.89 11.03
C LYS A 512 2.03 3.12 9.75
N ASP A 513 2.82 3.71 8.84
CA ASP A 513 3.48 2.98 7.76
C ASP A 513 4.82 2.45 8.30
N LEU A 514 4.72 1.37 9.08
CA LEU A 514 5.82 0.87 9.93
C LEU A 514 6.99 0.30 9.12
N VAL A 515 8.21 0.68 9.51
CA VAL A 515 9.45 0.17 8.94
C VAL A 515 10.28 -0.50 10.04
N TRP A 516 11.02 -1.55 9.68
CA TRP A 516 11.95 -2.21 10.58
C TRP A 516 13.36 -2.20 10.00
N ARG A 517 14.32 -1.64 10.73
CA ARG A 517 15.70 -1.57 10.24
C ARG A 517 16.37 -2.93 10.24
N MET A 518 16.78 -3.33 9.05
CA MET A 518 17.46 -4.58 8.74
C MET A 518 18.97 -4.37 8.64
N PRO A 519 19.79 -5.37 9.02
CA PRO A 519 21.24 -5.23 9.01
C PRO A 519 21.83 -5.27 7.59
N MET A 520 22.94 -4.58 7.38
CA MET A 520 23.72 -4.59 6.13
C MET A 520 25.18 -5.05 6.36
N PRO A 521 25.41 -6.32 6.73
CA PRO A 521 26.76 -6.81 7.00
C PRO A 521 27.59 -6.89 5.72
N ALA A 522 28.74 -6.21 5.70
CA ALA A 522 29.68 -6.21 4.57
C ALA A 522 30.15 -7.61 4.16
N SER A 523 30.14 -8.59 5.07
CA SER A 523 30.49 -9.98 4.75
C SER A 523 29.58 -10.62 3.71
N TYR A 524 28.37 -10.10 3.49
CA TYR A 524 27.44 -10.63 2.49
C TYR A 524 27.72 -10.10 1.08
N ASP A 525 28.58 -9.08 0.91
CA ASP A 525 29.03 -8.62 -0.42
C ASP A 525 29.72 -9.73 -1.21
N GLU A 526 30.41 -10.66 -0.54
CA GLU A 526 31.03 -11.83 -1.19
C GLU A 526 30.01 -12.69 -1.96
N GLN A 527 28.73 -12.67 -1.55
CA GLN A 527 27.67 -13.44 -2.22
C GLN A 527 27.25 -12.83 -3.56
N ILE A 528 27.48 -11.54 -3.77
CA ILE A 528 27.08 -10.81 -4.99
C ILE A 528 28.27 -10.50 -5.91
N LYS A 529 29.46 -11.01 -5.62
CA LYS A 529 30.61 -10.93 -6.54
C LYS A 529 30.43 -11.92 -7.70
N SER A 530 30.70 -11.46 -8.91
CA SER A 530 30.78 -12.34 -10.09
C SER A 530 32.23 -12.79 -10.34
N LYS A 531 32.38 -13.91 -11.06
CA LYS A 531 33.67 -14.38 -11.57
C LYS A 531 34.04 -13.79 -12.94
N ILE A 532 33.07 -13.20 -13.62
CA ILE A 532 33.18 -12.74 -15.02
C ILE A 532 32.72 -11.30 -15.23
N ALA A 533 32.08 -10.70 -14.22
CA ALA A 533 31.67 -9.30 -14.15
C ALA A 533 32.02 -8.73 -12.77
N ASP A 534 31.75 -7.44 -12.53
CA ASP A 534 32.00 -6.82 -11.22
C ASP A 534 31.03 -7.36 -10.16
N LEU A 535 29.77 -7.54 -10.53
CA LEU A 535 28.68 -8.01 -9.66
C LEU A 535 27.88 -9.12 -10.34
N GLN A 536 27.18 -9.94 -9.56
CA GLN A 536 26.06 -10.75 -10.01
C GLN A 536 24.77 -10.24 -9.36
N ASN A 537 23.65 -10.26 -10.08
CA ASN A 537 22.42 -9.61 -9.60
C ASN A 537 21.71 -10.37 -8.46
N ILE A 538 22.09 -11.60 -8.14
CA ILE A 538 21.54 -12.35 -7.00
C ILE A 538 22.63 -12.79 -6.02
N GLY A 539 22.26 -12.86 -4.74
CA GLY A 539 23.08 -13.47 -3.70
C GLY A 539 22.86 -14.99 -3.58
N GLY A 540 23.31 -15.57 -2.45
CA GLY A 540 23.07 -16.96 -2.12
C GLY A 540 21.63 -17.25 -1.67
N LYS A 541 21.39 -18.48 -1.17
CA LYS A 541 20.05 -18.94 -0.74
C LYS A 541 19.49 -18.17 0.46
N GLY A 542 20.34 -17.60 1.32
CA GLY A 542 19.94 -16.93 2.55
C GLY A 542 20.26 -15.45 2.52
N GLY A 543 19.42 -14.62 3.16
CA GLY A 543 19.63 -13.18 3.23
C GLY A 543 19.27 -12.42 1.94
N GLY A 544 18.31 -12.93 1.15
CA GLY A 544 17.93 -12.34 -0.14
C GLY A 544 17.67 -10.83 -0.09
N ALA A 545 16.90 -10.36 0.88
CA ALA A 545 16.63 -8.93 1.10
C ALA A 545 17.91 -8.13 1.39
N ILE A 546 18.78 -8.65 2.27
CA ILE A 546 20.07 -8.04 2.60
C ILE A 546 20.97 -7.96 1.38
N THR A 547 21.12 -9.04 0.62
CA THR A 547 21.96 -9.05 -0.58
C THR A 547 21.42 -8.15 -1.69
N ALA A 548 20.10 -7.96 -1.77
CA ALA A 548 19.47 -7.01 -2.68
C ALA A 548 19.83 -5.56 -2.29
N ALA A 549 19.69 -5.20 -1.01
CA ALA A 549 20.09 -3.89 -0.51
C ALA A 549 21.61 -3.64 -0.68
N LEU A 550 22.45 -4.65 -0.41
CA LEU A 550 23.89 -4.55 -0.67
C LEU A 550 24.20 -4.35 -2.15
N PHE A 551 23.50 -5.04 -3.05
CA PHE A 551 23.62 -4.82 -4.48
C PHE A 551 23.31 -3.36 -4.85
N LEU A 552 22.20 -2.81 -4.37
CA LEU A 552 21.81 -1.41 -4.61
C LEU A 552 22.85 -0.41 -4.09
N LYS A 553 23.46 -0.69 -2.93
CA LYS A 553 24.52 0.14 -2.34
C LYS A 553 25.73 0.32 -3.26
N HIS A 554 26.00 -0.57 -4.23
CA HIS A 554 27.08 -0.36 -5.21
C HIS A 554 26.79 0.78 -6.20
N PHE A 555 25.56 1.29 -6.24
CA PHE A 555 25.10 2.33 -7.16
C PHE A 555 24.91 3.70 -6.49
N VAL A 556 25.22 3.81 -5.19
CA VAL A 556 25.31 5.08 -4.45
C VAL A 556 26.66 5.14 -3.73
N LYS A 557 27.46 6.18 -4.00
CA LYS A 557 28.84 6.31 -3.51
C LYS A 557 28.98 7.21 -2.30
N LYS A 558 28.34 8.38 -2.31
CA LYS A 558 28.60 9.47 -1.35
C LYS A 558 27.36 9.98 -0.64
N THR A 559 26.20 9.88 -1.27
CA THR A 559 24.96 10.44 -0.74
C THR A 559 24.36 9.52 0.33
N PRO A 560 23.90 10.05 1.48
CA PRO A 560 23.08 9.31 2.43
C PRO A 560 21.92 8.61 1.72
N TRP A 561 21.81 7.30 1.91
CA TRP A 561 20.87 6.48 1.16
C TRP A 561 20.17 5.45 2.04
N ALA A 562 18.88 5.27 1.80
CA ALA A 562 18.07 4.24 2.40
C ALA A 562 17.23 3.52 1.33
N HIS A 563 17.15 2.20 1.46
CA HIS A 563 16.23 1.36 0.70
C HIS A 563 15.11 0.86 1.62
N ILE A 564 13.88 0.94 1.13
CA ILE A 564 12.69 0.43 1.81
C ILE A 564 12.07 -0.67 0.95
N ASP A 565 12.22 -1.93 1.36
CA ASP A 565 11.57 -3.09 0.73
C ASP A 565 10.12 -3.18 1.20
N ILE A 566 9.20 -2.78 0.31
CA ILE A 566 7.75 -2.69 0.56
C ILE A 566 6.98 -3.89 -0.02
N ALA A 567 7.67 -4.98 -0.40
CA ALA A 567 7.05 -6.14 -1.04
C ALA A 567 5.87 -6.74 -0.24
N GLY A 568 5.93 -6.71 1.10
CA GLY A 568 4.85 -7.17 1.98
C GLY A 568 3.71 -6.17 2.08
N PRO A 569 3.93 -4.97 2.63
CA PRO A 569 2.83 -4.07 3.01
C PRO A 569 2.15 -3.34 1.84
N VAL A 570 2.65 -3.44 0.62
CA VAL A 570 2.02 -2.81 -0.56
C VAL A 570 0.61 -3.34 -0.87
N TRP A 571 0.30 -4.57 -0.46
CA TRP A 571 -0.97 -5.26 -0.76
C TRP A 571 -1.59 -5.86 0.51
N ASP A 572 -2.91 -5.70 0.67
CA ASP A 572 -3.69 -6.30 1.74
C ASP A 572 -4.55 -7.42 1.16
N ASP A 573 -4.18 -8.66 1.47
CA ASP A 573 -4.89 -9.87 1.02
C ASP A 573 -6.31 -9.96 1.60
N ALA A 574 -6.53 -9.48 2.83
CA ALA A 574 -7.84 -9.55 3.48
C ALA A 574 -8.83 -8.58 2.84
N LYS A 575 -8.35 -7.38 2.46
CA LYS A 575 -9.15 -6.38 1.73
C LYS A 575 -9.16 -6.60 0.22
N GLY A 576 -8.22 -7.39 -0.30
CA GLY A 576 -8.08 -7.68 -1.73
C GLY A 576 -7.68 -6.46 -2.55
N GLY A 577 -6.75 -5.63 -2.04
CA GLY A 577 -6.37 -4.38 -2.70
C GLY A 577 -5.06 -3.78 -2.21
N ALA A 578 -4.56 -2.83 -2.99
CA ALA A 578 -3.42 -2.00 -2.64
C ALA A 578 -3.67 -1.18 -1.36
N THR A 579 -2.62 -0.98 -0.57
CA THR A 579 -2.70 -0.28 0.73
C THR A 579 -2.39 1.22 0.62
N GLY A 580 -1.56 1.61 -0.36
CA GLY A 580 -0.96 2.94 -0.42
C GLY A 580 0.17 3.14 0.60
N PHE A 581 0.68 2.06 1.20
CA PHE A 581 1.79 2.06 2.15
C PHE A 581 2.99 2.83 1.60
N GLY A 582 3.59 3.69 2.42
CA GLY A 582 4.80 4.44 2.10
C GLY A 582 4.53 5.89 1.72
N VAL A 583 3.33 6.23 1.23
CA VAL A 583 3.01 7.62 0.86
C VAL A 583 2.97 8.52 2.10
N ARG A 584 2.35 8.07 3.20
CA ARG A 584 2.32 8.85 4.44
C ARG A 584 3.73 8.98 5.01
N LEU A 585 4.45 7.86 5.10
CA LEU A 585 5.84 7.80 5.56
C LEU A 585 6.74 8.81 4.83
N MET A 586 6.75 8.77 3.50
CA MET A 586 7.61 9.65 2.68
C MET A 586 7.19 11.10 2.78
N THR A 587 5.87 11.37 2.77
CA THR A 587 5.38 12.74 2.92
C THR A 587 5.76 13.31 4.28
N ASP A 588 5.58 12.57 5.38
CA ASP A 588 5.96 13.02 6.71
C ASP A 588 7.48 13.26 6.84
N TRP A 589 8.30 12.32 6.35
CA TRP A 589 9.75 12.45 6.36
C TRP A 589 10.23 13.70 5.61
N LEU A 590 9.69 13.97 4.41
CA LEU A 590 10.00 15.18 3.65
C LEU A 590 9.55 16.46 4.38
N LEU A 591 8.40 16.44 5.06
CA LEU A 591 7.90 17.61 5.77
C LEU A 591 8.69 17.91 7.03
N LYS A 592 9.22 16.88 7.72
CA LYS A 592 10.07 16.99 8.91
C LYS A 592 11.53 17.31 8.59
N SER A 593 12.06 16.82 7.47
CA SER A 593 13.47 17.05 7.09
C SER A 593 13.82 18.52 6.86
N ARG A 594 12.81 19.38 6.64
CA ARG A 594 12.94 20.84 6.56
C ARG A 594 13.31 21.52 7.89
N GLN A 595 13.06 20.84 9.01
CA GLN A 595 13.27 21.37 10.36
C GLN A 595 14.68 21.08 10.91
N LEU A 596 15.47 20.28 10.17
CA LEU A 596 16.84 19.85 10.50
C LEU A 596 17.86 20.61 9.64
#